data_AF-A0A1I2XYQ9-F1
#
_entry.id   AF-A0A1I2XYQ9-F1
#
_cell.length_a   1.000
_cell.length_b   1.000
_cell.length_c   1.000
_cell.angle_alpha   90.00
_cell.angle_beta   90.00
_cell.angle_gamma   90.00
#
_symmetry.space_group_name_H-M   'P 1'
#
loop_
_entity.id
_entity.type
_entity.pdbx_description
1 polymer ?
#
loop_
_entity_poly.entity_id
_entity_poly.type
_entity_poly.pdbx_seq_one_letter_code
_entity_poly.pdbx_strand_id
1 'polypeptide(L)' 'MDFRCGHQALALMVQTELKLDPHSGVTVIFRSKRGDRLKILVWDGTGMVLTYKVLEHGSFAWPKVQDGVMRLS' A
#
# COMPACT_ATOMS: atom_id res chain seq x y z
N MET A 1 -1.19 -10.54 3.13
CA MET A 1 0.08 -9.86 2.84
C MET A 1 1.05 -10.07 3.99
N ASP A 2 2.26 -10.53 3.69
CA ASP A 2 3.36 -10.50 4.64
C ASP A 2 3.93 -9.08 4.73
N PHE A 3 3.76 -8.43 5.89
CA PHE A 3 4.25 -7.07 6.14
C PHE A 3 5.77 -6.98 6.32
N ARG A 4 6.49 -8.09 6.21
CA ARG A 4 7.96 -8.14 6.17
C ARG A 4 8.51 -7.90 4.76
N CYS A 5 7.69 -8.02 3.72
CA CYS A 5 8.11 -7.81 2.32
C CYS A 5 8.61 -6.36 2.08
N GLY A 6 9.75 -6.22 1.42
CA GLY A 6 10.28 -4.94 0.95
C GLY A 6 9.63 -4.45 -0.34
N HIS A 7 10.13 -3.33 -0.89
CA HIS A 7 9.54 -2.66 -2.05
C HIS A 7 9.49 -3.55 -3.30
N GLN A 8 10.53 -4.35 -3.59
CA GLN A 8 10.54 -5.24 -4.77
C GLN A 8 9.42 -6.29 -4.73
N ALA A 9 9.26 -6.98 -3.60
CA ALA A 9 8.22 -8.00 -3.45
C ALA A 9 6.81 -7.38 -3.50
N LEU A 10 6.65 -6.16 -2.98
CA LEU A 10 5.38 -5.44 -3.06
C LEU A 10 5.09 -4.95 -4.49
N ALA A 11 6.08 -4.43 -5.21
CA ALA A 11 5.93 -4.03 -6.62
C ALA A 11 5.55 -5.22 -7.49
N LEU A 12 6.17 -6.39 -7.27
CA LEU A 12 5.79 -7.62 -7.94
C LEU A 12 4.32 -7.98 -7.66
N MET A 13 3.88 -7.90 -6.41
CA MET A 13 2.47 -8.16 -6.05
C MET A 13 1.50 -7.19 -6.74
N VAL A 14 1.84 -5.89 -6.83
CA VAL A 14 1.03 -4.91 -7.56
C VAL A 14 0.88 -5.33 -9.03
N GLN A 15 1.97 -5.77 -9.65
CA GLN A 15 1.95 -6.22 -11.03
C GLN A 15 1.19 -7.54 -11.23
N THR A 16 1.40 -8.53 -10.35
CA THR A 16 0.84 -9.87 -10.54
C THR A 16 -0.60 -9.99 -10.07
N GLU A 17 -0.95 -9.39 -8.93
CA GLU A 17 -2.26 -9.54 -8.30
C GLU A 17 -3.23 -8.43 -8.71
N LEU A 18 -2.75 -7.17 -8.71
CA LEU A 18 -3.60 -6.02 -9.03
C LEU A 18 -3.60 -5.67 -10.52
N LYS A 19 -2.68 -6.26 -11.31
CA LYS A 19 -2.50 -5.98 -12.74
C LYS A 19 -2.27 -4.50 -13.03
N LEU A 20 -1.63 -3.78 -12.10
CA LEU A 20 -1.25 -2.38 -12.24
C LEU A 20 0.26 -2.26 -12.50
N ASP A 21 0.68 -1.20 -13.17
CA ASP A 21 2.10 -0.87 -13.32
C ASP A 21 2.61 -0.13 -12.07
N PRO A 22 3.49 -0.73 -11.25
CA PRO A 22 4.04 -0.08 -10.06
C PRO A 22 4.97 1.10 -10.38
N HIS A 23 5.47 1.23 -11.61
CA HIS A 23 6.31 2.35 -12.05
C HIS A 23 5.50 3.51 -12.67
N SER A 24 4.17 3.40 -12.66
CA SER A 24 3.29 4.50 -13.05
C SER A 24 3.11 5.49 -11.89
N GLY A 25 2.36 6.57 -12.12
CA GLY A 25 1.95 7.51 -11.06
C GLY A 25 0.96 6.95 -10.02
N VAL A 26 0.75 5.63 -10.00
CA VAL A 26 -0.12 4.98 -9.02
C VAL A 26 0.54 4.92 -7.64
N THR A 27 -0.23 5.24 -6.61
CA THR A 27 0.17 5.03 -5.21
C THR A 27 -0.61 3.86 -4.66
N VAL A 28 0.09 2.83 -4.17
CA VAL A 28 -0.55 1.65 -3.58
C VAL A 28 -0.34 1.66 -2.08
N ILE A 29 -1.45 1.58 -1.33
CA ILE A 29 -1.42 1.55 0.13
C ILE A 29 -1.82 0.16 0.62
N PHE A 30 -0.93 -0.44 1.37
CA PHE A 30 -1.16 -1.71 2.04
C PHE A 30 -1.39 -1.48 3.53
N ARG A 31 -2.37 -2.18 4.09
CA ARG A 31 -2.69 -2.13 5.53
C ARG A 31 -2.51 -3.48 6.21
N SER A 32 -2.04 -3.47 7.45
CA SER A 32 -1.99 -4.69 8.26
C SER A 32 -3.40 -5.16 8.59
N LYS A 33 -3.57 -6.46 8.87
CA LYS A 33 -4.85 -7.01 9.36
C LYS A 33 -5.30 -6.36 10.67
N ARG A 34 -4.35 -5.98 11.53
CA ARG A 34 -4.60 -5.24 12.78
C ARG A 34 -4.95 -3.76 12.56
N GLY A 35 -4.68 -3.23 11.37
CA GLY A 35 -4.96 -1.84 11.02
C GLY A 35 -4.02 -0.81 11.65
N ASP A 36 -2.98 -1.24 12.36
CA ASP A 36 -1.99 -0.41 13.05
C ASP A 36 -0.79 -0.02 12.17
N ARG A 37 -0.65 -0.63 10.99
CA ARG A 37 0.50 -0.45 10.09
C ARG A 37 0.08 -0.16 8.67
N LEU A 38 0.82 0.73 8.02
CA LEU A 38 0.71 1.01 6.60
C LEU A 38 2.06 0.86 5.91
N LYS A 39 2.01 0.34 4.68
CA LYS A 39 3.08 0.47 3.70
C LYS A 39 2.53 1.21 2.48
N ILE A 40 3.21 2.27 2.06
CA ILE A 40 2.84 3.06 0.90
C ILE A 40 3.94 2.90 -0.13
N LEU A 41 3.59 2.35 -1.29
CA LEU A 41 4.49 2.14 -2.42
C LEU A 41 4.17 3.15 -3.51
N VAL A 42 5.19 3.89 -3.95
CA VAL A 42 5.07 4.92 -4.99
C VAL A 42 6.34 4.97 -5.84
N TRP A 43 6.20 5.19 -7.14
CA TRP A 43 7.29 5.57 -8.03
C TRP A 43 7.38 7.08 -8.13
N ASP A 44 8.54 7.66 -7.79
CA ASP A 44 8.73 9.11 -7.78
C ASP A 44 9.27 9.70 -9.09
N GLY A 45 9.43 8.85 -10.12
CA GLY A 45 10.07 9.21 -11.39
C GLY A 45 11.52 8.76 -11.49
N THR A 46 12.20 8.55 -10.35
CA THR A 46 13.62 8.17 -10.27
C THR A 46 13.83 6.82 -9.58
N GLY A 47 12.94 6.46 -8.66
CA GLY A 47 13.09 5.27 -7.84
C GLY A 47 11.77 4.82 -7.20
N MET A 48 11.79 3.56 -6.76
CA MET A 48 10.71 3.00 -5.96
C MET A 48 10.86 3.44 -4.51
N VAL A 49 9.86 4.11 -3.97
CA VAL A 49 9.83 4.57 -2.58
C VAL A 49 8.83 3.74 -1.78
N LEU A 50 9.25 3.30 -0.60
CA LEU A 50 8.40 2.59 0.36
C LEU A 50 8.38 3.33 1.69
N THR A 51 7.25 3.95 2.01
CA THR A 51 7.01 4.51 3.34
C THR A 51 6.39 3.46 4.24
N TYR A 52 6.90 3.30 5.46
CA TYR A 52 6.35 2.42 6.48
C TYR A 52 5.95 3.23 7.71
N LYS A 53 4.69 3.12 8.11
CA LYS A 53 4.16 3.80 9.31
C LYS A 53 3.52 2.80 10.25
N VAL A 54 3.82 2.93 11.53
CA VAL A 54 3.22 2.16 12.63
C VAL A 54 2.57 3.16 13.59
N LEU A 55 1.38 2.81 14.07
CA LEU A 55 0.76 3.52 15.18
C LEU A 55 1.10 2.80 16.47
N GLU A 56 1.62 3.53 17.46
CA GLU A 56 1.87 3.00 18.80
C GLU A 56 0.55 2.65 19.51
N HIS A 57 -0.51 3.39 19.19
CA HIS A 57 -1.86 3.18 19.72
C HIS A 57 -2.93 3.36 18.64
N GLY A 58 -3.97 2.52 18.70
CA GLY A 58 -5.14 2.61 17.81
C GLY A 58 -4.93 1.94 16.44
N SER A 59 -5.75 2.36 15.47
CA SER A 59 -5.71 1.84 14.10
C SER A 59 -6.03 2.97 13.11
N PHE A 60 -5.51 2.85 11.88
CA PHE A 60 -5.85 3.77 10.81
C PHE A 60 -7.34 3.65 10.48
N ALA A 61 -8.02 4.81 10.46
CA ALA A 61 -9.37 4.89 9.94
C ALA A 61 -9.35 4.48 8.47
N TRP A 62 -10.15 3.48 8.14
CA TRP A 62 -10.30 3.00 6.78
C TRP A 62 -11.78 3.01 6.45
N PRO A 63 -12.20 3.67 5.36
CA PRO A 63 -13.58 3.58 4.92
C PRO A 63 -13.91 2.12 4.58
N LYS A 64 -15.18 1.78 4.77
CA LYS A 64 -15.66 0.45 4.36
C LYS A 64 -15.47 0.35 2.85
N VAL A 65 -14.91 -0.77 2.40
CA VAL A 65 -14.83 -1.08 0.97
C VAL A 65 -16.27 -1.13 0.44
N GLN A 66 -16.63 -0.20 -0.42
CA GLN A 66 -17.85 -0.25 -1.22
C GLN A 66 -17.42 -0.42 -2.66
N ASP A 67 -17.90 -1.47 -3.33
CA ASP A 67 -17.65 -1.75 -4.75
C ASP A 67 -16.17 -1.82 -5.16
N GLY A 68 -15.28 -2.21 -4.24
CA GLY A 68 -13.85 -2.36 -4.51
C GLY A 68 -13.08 -1.04 -4.72
N VAL A 69 -13.74 0.11 -4.57
CA VAL A 69 -13.13 1.44 -4.73
C VAL A 69 -13.22 2.22 -3.42
N MET A 70 -12.10 2.83 -3.03
CA MET A 70 -12.02 3.67 -1.85
C MET A 70 -11.75 5.10 -2.27
N ARG A 71 -12.71 6.00 -1.99
CA ARG A 71 -12.50 7.44 -2.12
C ARG A 71 -11.95 7.98 -0.81
N LEU A 72 -10.79 8.63 -0.89
CA LEU A 72 -10.24 9.45 0.18
C LEU A 72 -10.75 10.88 -0.04
N SER A 73 -11.43 11.45 0.94
CA SER A 73 -11.91 12.83 0.99
C SER A 73 -11.14 13.62 2.04
#